data_AF-A0A846LK13-F1
#
_entry.id   AF-A0A846LK13-F1
#
_cell.length_a   1.000
_cell.length_b   1.000
_cell.length_c   1.000
_cell.angle_alpha   90.00
_cell.angle_beta   90.00
_cell.angle_gamma   90.00
#
_symmetry.space_group_name_H-M   'P 1'
#
loop_
_entity.id
_entity.type
_entity.pdbx_description
1 polymer ?
#
loop_
_entity_poly.entity_id
_entity_poly.type
_entity_poly.pdbx_seq_one_letter_code
_entity_poly.pdbx_strand_id
1 'polypeptide(L)'
;MDRRRFMMGATVAVAGTAVAVTGTPPFDDIPEAAAAAEERFTHRGRKVVIQKVGKNAHAVVNGRHGVHLEQMNGGYATHLLPFATYKAPRKAVEAVIEAEDAGLLIV
;
A
#
# COMPACT_ATOMS: atom_id res chain seq x y z
N MET A 1 -28.82 23.27 52.48
CA MET A 1 -29.65 23.68 51.32
C MET A 1 -28.86 24.79 50.64
N ASP A 2 -28.48 24.78 49.37
CA ASP A 2 -28.79 23.93 48.24
C ASP A 2 -27.61 23.97 47.25
N ARG A 3 -27.42 22.88 46.51
CA ARG A 3 -26.35 22.68 45.55
C ARG A 3 -26.72 23.34 44.22
N ARG A 4 -25.76 23.97 43.55
CA ARG A 4 -25.68 23.94 42.09
C ARG A 4 -24.25 24.16 41.62
N ARG A 5 -23.58 23.03 41.37
CA ARG A 5 -22.33 22.92 40.62
C ARG A 5 -22.62 23.24 39.15
N PHE A 6 -21.87 24.14 38.55
CA PHE A 6 -21.69 24.16 37.11
C PHE A 6 -20.21 23.88 36.81
N MET A 7 -19.96 22.62 36.46
CA MET A 7 -18.83 22.22 35.62
C MET A 7 -19.25 22.42 34.16
N MET A 8 -18.32 22.90 33.32
CA MET A 8 -18.11 22.59 31.90
C MET A 8 -17.28 23.75 31.34
N GLY A 9 -16.15 23.57 30.66
CA GLY A 9 -15.53 22.39 30.12
C GLY A 9 -14.37 22.90 29.26
N ALA A 10 -13.23 22.22 29.34
CA ALA A 10 -12.00 22.58 28.69
C ALA A 10 -12.12 22.68 27.16
N THR A 11 -11.53 23.70 26.57
CA THR A 11 -11.06 23.68 25.18
C THR A 11 -9.54 23.75 25.19
N VAL A 12 -8.93 22.58 25.33
CA VAL A 12 -7.52 22.37 24.99
C VAL A 12 -7.41 22.57 23.48
N ALA A 13 -6.76 23.66 23.08
CA ALA A 13 -6.27 23.79 21.71
C ALA A 13 -5.19 22.73 21.50
N VAL A 14 -5.60 21.55 21.03
CA VAL A 14 -4.66 20.52 20.58
C VAL A 14 -4.08 21.01 19.26
N ALA A 15 -2.98 21.75 19.36
CA ALA A 15 -1.96 21.77 18.33
C ALA A 15 -1.35 20.36 18.29
N GLY A 16 -2.07 19.45 17.63
CA GLY A 16 -1.67 18.07 17.42
C GLY A 16 -0.62 18.04 16.32
N THR A 17 0.63 18.08 16.76
CA THR A 17 1.85 17.73 16.05
C THR A 17 1.59 16.68 14.97
N ALA A 18 2.10 16.93 13.77
CA ALA A 18 2.19 15.96 12.70
C ALA A 18 2.56 14.60 13.30
N VAL A 19 1.68 13.61 13.15
CA VAL A 19 2.01 12.25 13.55
C VAL A 19 3.08 11.81 12.57
N ALA A 20 4.32 11.99 12.99
CA ALA A 20 5.42 11.17 12.56
C ALA A 20 4.99 9.74 12.88
N VAL A 21 4.39 9.06 11.90
CA VAL A 21 4.41 7.61 11.88
C VAL A 21 5.84 7.22 11.53
N THR A 22 6.77 7.49 12.44
CA THR A 22 8.04 6.76 12.56
C THR A 22 7.67 5.38 13.06
N GLY A 23 7.14 4.61 12.13
CA GLY A 23 6.74 3.23 12.26
C GLY A 23 6.92 2.57 10.90
N THR A 24 8.05 2.87 10.27
CA THR A 24 8.61 2.01 9.24
C THR A 24 8.88 0.67 9.91
N PRO A 25 8.13 -0.41 9.64
CA PRO A 25 8.49 -1.73 10.10
C PRO A 25 9.88 -2.02 9.52
N PRO A 26 10.73 -2.73 10.25
CA PRO A 26 12.05 -3.09 9.74
C PRO A 26 11.85 -3.71 8.36
N PHE A 27 12.47 -3.09 7.35
CA PHE A 27 12.56 -3.63 6.00
C PHE A 27 13.56 -4.81 5.96
N ASP A 28 13.98 -5.30 7.12
CA ASP A 28 15.22 -6.04 7.35
C ASP A 28 15.16 -7.50 6.90
N ASP A 29 13.99 -8.00 6.50
CA ASP A 29 13.82 -9.38 6.02
C ASP A 29 13.68 -9.50 4.49
N ILE A 30 13.79 -8.41 3.73
CA ILE A 30 13.84 -8.50 2.27
C ILE A 30 15.32 -8.60 1.85
N PRO A 31 15.78 -9.72 1.28
CA PRO A 31 17.16 -9.86 0.84
C PRO A 31 17.52 -8.71 -0.09
N GLU A 32 18.62 -8.01 0.23
CA GLU A 32 19.20 -6.95 -0.60
C GLU A 32 19.80 -7.56 -1.89
N ALA A 33 18.94 -8.11 -2.74
CA ALA A 33 19.31 -8.63 -4.05
C ALA A 33 19.41 -7.44 -5.02
N ALA A 34 20.62 -6.91 -5.13
CA ALA A 34 21.12 -6.08 -6.23
C ALA A 34 20.11 -5.06 -6.79
N ALA A 35 19.89 -3.96 -6.05
CA ALA A 35 19.34 -2.67 -6.51
C ALA A 35 18.48 -2.71 -7.79
N ALA A 36 17.48 -3.59 -7.81
CA ALA A 36 16.37 -3.46 -8.74
C ALA A 36 15.72 -2.10 -8.44
N ALA A 37 15.26 -1.39 -9.47
CA ALA A 37 14.55 -0.13 -9.27
C ALA A 37 13.29 -0.38 -8.43
N GLU A 38 13.44 -0.21 -7.12
CA GLU A 38 12.46 -0.59 -6.12
C GLU A 38 11.57 0.61 -5.83
N GLU A 39 10.27 0.40 -5.96
CA GLU A 39 9.27 1.44 -5.77
C GLU A 39 8.43 1.12 -4.54
N ARG A 40 8.48 2.00 -3.52
CA ARG A 40 7.75 1.84 -2.26
C ARG A 40 6.62 2.86 -2.15
N PHE A 41 5.43 2.44 -1.72
CA PHE A 41 4.31 3.33 -1.44
C PHE A 41 3.27 2.71 -0.50
N THR A 42 2.29 3.51 -0.08
CA THR A 42 1.12 3.04 0.65
C THR A 42 -0.13 3.30 -0.18
N HIS A 43 -1.04 2.33 -0.23
CA HIS A 43 -2.32 2.48 -0.93
C HIS A 43 -3.42 1.73 -0.18
N ARG A 44 -4.55 2.42 0.07
CA ARG A 44 -5.67 1.93 0.92
C ARG A 44 -5.20 1.34 2.27
N GLY A 45 -4.23 1.99 2.91
CA GLY A 45 -3.66 1.54 4.19
C GLY A 45 -2.71 0.33 4.09
N ARG A 46 -2.47 -0.21 2.89
CA ARG A 46 -1.55 -1.32 2.64
C ARG A 46 -0.19 -0.82 2.17
N LYS A 47 0.88 -1.37 2.73
CA LYS A 47 2.26 -1.09 2.32
C LYS A 47 2.59 -1.91 1.09
N VAL A 48 3.09 -1.25 0.06
CA VAL A 48 3.41 -1.86 -1.23
C VAL A 48 4.88 -1.63 -1.54
N VAL A 49 5.57 -2.70 -1.91
CA VAL A 49 6.93 -2.67 -2.46
C VAL A 49 6.88 -3.31 -3.83
N ILE A 50 7.31 -2.61 -4.87
CA ILE A 50 7.40 -3.15 -6.24
C ILE A 50 8.87 -3.28 -6.60
N GLN A 51 9.26 -4.48 -6.99
CA GLN A 51 10.59 -4.78 -7.51
C GLN A 51 10.48 -5.08 -9.01
N LYS A 52 11.16 -4.30 -9.84
CA LYS A 52 11.26 -4.57 -11.28
C LYS A 52 12.40 -5.55 -11.55
N VAL A 53 12.10 -6.67 -12.20
CA VAL A 53 13.07 -7.74 -12.51
C VAL A 53 12.98 -8.06 -14.00
N GLY A 54 13.94 -7.54 -14.78
CA GLY A 54 13.95 -7.70 -16.24
C GLY A 54 12.71 -7.10 -16.89
N LYS A 55 11.91 -7.93 -17.57
CA LYS A 55 10.62 -7.56 -18.19
C LYS A 55 9.43 -7.73 -17.24
N ASN A 56 9.67 -8.09 -15.99
CA ASN A 56 8.61 -8.36 -15.01
C ASN A 56 8.68 -7.36 -13.85
N ALA A 57 7.60 -7.27 -13.10
CA ALA A 57 7.58 -6.60 -11.80
C ALA A 57 6.88 -7.50 -10.77
N HIS A 58 7.41 -7.53 -9.57
CA HIS A 58 6.86 -8.28 -8.45
C HIS A 58 6.47 -7.27 -7.38
N ALA A 59 5.22 -7.29 -6.94
CA ALA A 59 4.79 -6.43 -5.84
C ALA A 59 4.54 -7.25 -4.59
N VAL A 60 5.03 -6.77 -3.45
CA VAL A 60 4.72 -7.28 -2.12
C VAL A 60 3.75 -6.34 -1.42
N VAL A 61 2.58 -6.84 -1.04
CA VAL A 61 1.56 -6.08 -0.30
C VAL A 61 1.49 -6.57 1.15
N ASN A 62 1.68 -5.67 2.11
CA ASN A 62 1.73 -5.95 3.56
C ASN A 62 2.64 -7.14 3.94
N GLY A 63 3.73 -7.33 3.20
CA GLY A 63 4.68 -8.44 3.43
C GLY A 63 4.14 -9.83 3.08
N ARG A 64 2.93 -9.95 2.52
CA ARG A 64 2.25 -11.24 2.32
C ARG A 64 1.92 -11.59 0.87
N HIS A 65 1.66 -10.60 0.00
CA HIS A 65 1.10 -10.89 -1.33
C HIS A 65 2.07 -10.52 -2.44
N GLY A 66 2.54 -11.52 -3.22
CA GLY A 66 3.45 -11.38 -4.36
C GLY A 66 2.70 -11.23 -5.69
N VAL A 67 2.21 -10.03 -6.01
CA VAL A 67 1.56 -9.75 -7.31
C VAL A 67 2.61 -9.87 -8.41
N HIS A 68 2.52 -10.91 -9.22
CA HIS A 68 3.34 -11.07 -10.40
C HIS A 68 2.77 -10.22 -11.55
N LEU A 69 3.60 -9.36 -12.10
CA LEU A 69 3.31 -8.50 -13.25
C LEU A 69 4.27 -8.83 -14.38
N GLU A 70 3.71 -9.10 -15.55
CA GLU A 70 4.46 -9.33 -16.77
C GLU A 70 4.31 -8.13 -17.70
N GLN A 71 5.42 -7.64 -18.27
CA GLN A 71 5.35 -6.58 -19.25
C GLN A 71 4.88 -7.13 -20.60
N MET A 72 3.71 -6.68 -21.04
CA MET A 72 3.07 -7.07 -22.31
C MET A 72 2.62 -5.83 -23.08
N ASN A 73 2.86 -5.79 -24.40
CA ASN A 73 2.33 -4.77 -25.32
C ASN A 73 2.50 -3.31 -24.83
N GLY A 74 3.65 -2.98 -24.23
CA GLY A 74 3.92 -1.63 -23.72
C GLY A 74 3.25 -1.28 -22.39
N GLY A 75 2.65 -2.26 -21.71
CA GLY A 75 2.08 -2.15 -20.36
C GLY A 75 2.45 -3.35 -19.49
N TYR A 76 1.77 -3.49 -18.36
CA TYR A 76 1.93 -4.56 -17.38
C TYR A 76 0.58 -5.26 -17.18
N ALA A 77 0.60 -6.58 -17.21
CA ALA A 77 -0.56 -7.44 -16.96
C ALA A 77 -0.30 -8.34 -15.75
N THR A 78 -1.37 -8.79 -15.10
CA THR A 78 -1.31 -9.79 -14.04
C THR A 78 -2.43 -10.82 -14.23
N HIS A 79 -2.19 -12.05 -13.83
CA HIS A 79 -3.18 -13.12 -13.88
C HIS A 79 -4.38 -12.86 -12.95
N LEU A 80 -4.20 -12.02 -11.91
CA LEU A 80 -5.27 -11.64 -10.98
C LEU A 80 -6.35 -10.76 -11.63
N LEU A 81 -6.00 -10.06 -12.70
CA LEU A 81 -6.89 -9.19 -13.47
C LEU A 81 -6.77 -9.55 -14.96
N PRO A 82 -7.30 -10.71 -15.37
CA PRO A 82 -7.22 -11.15 -16.75
C PRO A 82 -7.91 -10.11 -17.63
N PHE A 83 -7.34 -9.82 -18.80
CA PHE A 83 -7.82 -8.85 -19.80
C PHE A 83 -7.55 -7.36 -19.51
N ALA A 84 -6.91 -7.00 -18.40
CA ALA A 84 -6.49 -5.63 -18.13
C ALA A 84 -4.97 -5.45 -18.31
N THR A 85 -4.57 -4.34 -18.96
CA THR A 85 -3.17 -3.91 -19.04
C THR A 85 -3.01 -2.49 -18.51
N TYR A 86 -1.93 -2.25 -17.79
CA TYR A 86 -1.67 -0.98 -17.12
C TYR A 86 -0.34 -0.39 -17.58
N LYS A 87 -0.30 0.92 -17.82
CA LYS A 87 0.92 1.60 -18.29
C LYS A 87 2.09 1.54 -17.30
N ALA A 88 1.80 1.35 -16.01
CA ALA A 88 2.81 1.31 -14.96
C ALA A 88 2.50 0.18 -13.96
N PRO A 89 3.52 -0.47 -13.38
CA PRO A 89 3.34 -1.51 -12.37
C PRO A 89 2.49 -1.04 -11.19
N ARG A 90 2.74 0.18 -10.70
CA ARG A 90 1.95 0.81 -9.64
C ARG A 90 0.45 0.75 -9.92
N LYS A 91 0.02 1.13 -11.12
CA LYS A 91 -1.41 1.14 -11.47
C LYS A 91 -2.02 -0.25 -11.51
N ALA A 92 -1.26 -1.24 -11.94
CA ALA A 92 -1.72 -2.62 -11.87
C ALA A 92 -1.90 -3.09 -10.41
N VAL A 93 -0.95 -2.76 -9.53
CA VAL A 93 -1.04 -3.16 -8.10
C VAL A 93 -2.18 -2.44 -7.38
N GLU A 94 -2.38 -1.14 -7.65
CA GLU A 94 -3.52 -0.37 -7.14
C GLU A 94 -4.85 -1.04 -7.56
N ALA A 95 -4.98 -1.42 -8.84
CA ALA A 95 -6.18 -2.09 -9.33
C ALA A 95 -6.39 -3.49 -8.72
N VAL A 96 -5.32 -4.26 -8.49
CA VAL A 96 -5.41 -5.56 -7.80
C VAL A 96 -5.92 -5.36 -6.38
N ILE A 97 -5.37 -4.38 -5.67
CA ILE A 97 -5.81 -3.99 -4.32
C ILE A 97 -7.29 -3.62 -4.32
N GLU A 98 -7.74 -2.83 -5.29
CA GLU A 98 -9.14 -2.40 -5.42
C GLU A 98 -10.07 -3.58 -5.70
N ALA A 99 -9.68 -4.48 -6.59
CA ALA A 99 -10.44 -5.69 -6.90
C ALA A 99 -10.48 -6.66 -5.71
N GLU A 100 -9.41 -6.76 -4.92
CA GLU A 100 -9.38 -7.55 -3.68
C GLU A 100 -10.40 -7.01 -2.68
N ASP A 101 -10.39 -5.70 -2.44
CA ASP A 101 -11.33 -5.05 -1.52
C ASP A 101 -12.78 -5.14 -1.99
N ALA A 102 -13.00 -5.26 -3.30
CA ALA A 102 -14.31 -5.46 -3.89
C ALA A 102 -14.75 -6.94 -3.92
N GLY A 103 -13.89 -7.89 -3.53
CA GLY A 103 -14.17 -9.32 -3.58
C GLY A 103 -14.23 -9.89 -5.01
N LEU A 104 -13.52 -9.26 -5.95
CA LEU A 104 -13.56 -9.58 -7.38
C LEU A 104 -12.35 -10.39 -7.87
N LEU A 105 -11.33 -10.60 -7.03
CA LEU A 105 -10.19 -11.41 -7.40
C LEU A 105 -10.56 -12.89 -7.44
N ILE A 106 -10.10 -13.56 -8.50
CA ILE A 106 -10.12 -15.01 -8.60
C ILE A 106 -8.81 -15.49 -7.96
N VAL A 107 -8.90 -15.94 -6.70
CA VAL A 107 -7.79 -16.50 -5.91
C VAL A 107 -7.88 -18.02 -5.81
#